data_AF-A0A9P5IWH2-F1
#
_entry.id   AF-A0A9P5IWH2-F1
#
_cell.length_a   1.000
_cell.length_b   1.000
_cell.length_c   1.000
_cell.angle_alpha   90.00
_cell.angle_beta   90.00
_cell.angle_gamma   90.00
#
_symmetry.space_group_name_H-M   'P 1'
#
loop_
_entity.id
_entity.type
_entity.pdbx_description
1 polymer ?
#
loop_
_entity_poly.entity_id
_entity_poly.type
_entity_poly.pdbx_seq_one_letter_code
_entity_poly.pdbx_strand_id
1 'polypeptide(L)'
;MLTKFTAPLIFLFLGTAICTPLSPHLQTRQAVTPPPECDVIPTWEVTTFTWFNSTHNLDCVNQVNVPNVCVNSTSDGLVGCDGNLGPCDECGINGCYTGLPLQPAGFGPPDDVKIGINTPGEYNRCEQTNPAGFRRYDVGNGVVFCAGVAYRVSFIGDSNPHSDGSPNKGTIYYEPNYEWTCTNGSVIKGSGSLEFDMDCSYDSGNNATCVIPEGDNLVIPLLSYTIT
;
A
#
# COMPACT_ATOMS: atom_id res chain seq x y z
N MET A 1 -33.25 20.71 74.16
CA MET A 1 -34.45 20.22 73.46
C MET A 1 -34.00 19.59 72.16
N LEU A 2 -34.27 18.30 72.00
CA LEU A 2 -33.99 17.49 70.80
C LEU A 2 -34.74 18.03 69.58
N THR A 3 -34.08 18.12 68.44
CA THR A 3 -34.73 17.87 67.14
C THR A 3 -33.78 17.05 66.26
N LYS A 4 -34.14 15.76 66.12
CA LYS A 4 -33.55 14.85 65.13
C LYS A 4 -34.19 15.17 63.78
N PHE A 5 -33.39 15.50 62.77
CA PHE A 5 -33.82 15.49 61.37
C PHE A 5 -33.20 14.27 60.68
N THR A 6 -34.03 13.26 60.45
CA THR A 6 -33.76 12.14 59.54
C THR A 6 -34.08 12.57 58.11
N ALA A 7 -33.08 12.63 57.25
CA ALA A 7 -33.25 12.77 55.80
C ALA A 7 -33.28 11.37 55.14
N PRO A 8 -34.17 11.11 54.17
CA PRO A 8 -34.20 9.83 53.48
C PRO A 8 -33.12 9.79 52.39
N LEU A 9 -32.38 8.67 52.31
CA LEU A 9 -31.50 8.33 51.20
C LEU A 9 -32.36 8.08 49.95
N ILE A 10 -32.21 8.91 48.92
CA ILE A 10 -32.73 8.67 47.58
C ILE A 10 -31.62 7.97 46.79
N PHE A 11 -31.81 6.68 46.51
CA PHE A 11 -30.96 5.93 45.58
C PHE A 11 -31.34 6.30 44.14
N LEU A 12 -30.52 7.14 43.50
CA LEU A 12 -30.55 7.37 42.07
C LEU A 12 -29.89 6.18 41.36
N PHE A 13 -30.70 5.32 40.74
CA PHE A 13 -30.21 4.34 39.76
C PHE A 13 -29.84 5.10 38.48
N LEU A 14 -28.53 5.37 38.29
CA LEU A 14 -28.01 5.74 36.97
C LEU A 14 -28.06 4.48 36.10
N GLY A 15 -29.01 4.44 35.17
CA GLY A 15 -29.01 3.47 34.08
C GLY A 15 -27.79 3.72 33.21
N THR A 16 -26.82 2.82 33.26
CA THR A 16 -25.71 2.78 32.31
C THR A 16 -26.26 2.39 30.95
N ALA A 17 -26.39 3.36 30.04
CA ALA A 17 -26.58 3.08 28.63
C ALA A 17 -25.33 2.36 28.13
N ILE A 18 -25.45 1.05 27.91
CA ILE A 18 -24.43 0.25 27.25
C ILE A 18 -24.43 0.68 25.80
N CYS A 19 -23.58 1.65 25.48
CA CYS A 19 -23.23 1.98 24.11
C CYS A 19 -22.39 0.81 23.59
N THR A 20 -23.01 -0.12 22.88
CA THR A 20 -22.27 -1.14 22.14
C THR A 20 -21.55 -0.41 21.00
N PRO A 21 -20.21 -0.50 20.90
CA PRO A 21 -19.53 0.02 19.73
C PRO A 21 -20.00 -0.80 18.52
N LEU A 22 -20.64 -0.15 17.56
CA LEU A 22 -20.78 -0.72 16.22
C LEU A 22 -19.36 -0.91 15.71
N SER A 23 -18.89 -2.17 15.68
CA SER A 23 -17.75 -2.52 14.85
C SER A 23 -18.13 -2.18 13.41
N PRO A 24 -17.39 -1.34 12.69
CA PRO A 24 -17.60 -1.19 11.26
C PRO A 24 -17.31 -2.56 10.65
N HIS A 25 -18.37 -3.25 10.26
CA HIS A 25 -18.28 -4.49 9.51
C HIS A 25 -17.55 -4.12 8.22
N LEU A 26 -16.33 -4.63 8.04
CA LEU A 26 -15.68 -4.71 6.74
C LEU A 26 -16.76 -5.14 5.74
N GLN A 27 -17.18 -4.21 4.89
CA GLN A 27 -18.19 -4.47 3.89
C GLN A 27 -17.44 -5.19 2.76
N THR A 28 -17.18 -6.48 2.96
CA THR A 28 -16.65 -7.36 1.92
C THR A 28 -17.55 -7.17 0.70
N ARG A 29 -17.05 -6.47 -0.31
CA ARG A 29 -17.72 -6.39 -1.60
C ARG A 29 -17.90 -7.84 -2.06
N GLN A 30 -19.14 -8.22 -2.32
CA GLN A 30 -19.46 -9.60 -2.64
C GLN A 30 -18.81 -9.97 -3.97
N ALA A 31 -18.07 -11.08 -3.98
CA ALA A 31 -17.51 -11.62 -5.21
C ALA A 31 -18.62 -11.92 -6.21
N VAL A 32 -18.38 -11.63 -7.48
CA VAL A 32 -19.29 -11.97 -8.58
C VAL A 32 -18.85 -13.26 -9.24
N THR A 33 -19.82 -14.08 -9.65
CA THR A 33 -19.56 -15.30 -10.41
C THR A 33 -19.83 -15.02 -11.90
N PRO A 34 -18.87 -15.26 -12.79
CA PRO A 34 -19.12 -15.24 -14.23
C PRO A 34 -20.17 -16.29 -14.64
N PRO A 35 -20.79 -16.15 -15.82
CA PRO A 35 -21.56 -17.24 -16.42
C PRO A 35 -20.70 -18.50 -16.57
N PRO A 36 -21.26 -19.72 -16.49
CA PRO A 36 -20.49 -20.97 -16.56
C PRO A 36 -19.58 -21.08 -17.77
N GLU A 37 -19.99 -20.54 -18.92
CA GLU A 37 -19.20 -20.51 -20.15
C GLU A 37 -17.92 -19.66 -20.04
N CYS A 38 -17.89 -18.71 -19.11
CA CYS A 38 -16.82 -17.75 -18.85
C CYS A 38 -16.22 -17.90 -17.43
N ASP A 39 -16.44 -19.04 -16.76
CA ASP A 39 -15.77 -19.39 -15.50
C ASP A 39 -14.32 -19.84 -15.77
N VAL A 40 -13.52 -18.91 -16.30
CA VAL A 40 -12.15 -19.13 -16.78
C VAL A 40 -11.13 -18.17 -16.14
N ILE A 41 -11.61 -17.20 -15.36
CA ILE A 41 -10.74 -16.29 -14.59
C ILE A 41 -10.15 -17.09 -13.42
N PRO A 42 -8.80 -17.15 -13.29
CA PRO A 42 -8.17 -17.84 -12.17
C PRO A 42 -8.40 -17.08 -10.86
N THR A 43 -8.33 -17.80 -9.75
CA THR A 43 -8.26 -17.19 -8.42
C THR A 43 -7.01 -16.32 -8.31
N TRP A 44 -7.17 -15.07 -7.89
CA TRP A 44 -6.07 -14.13 -7.68
C TRP A 44 -5.62 -14.18 -6.22
N GLU A 45 -4.47 -14.76 -5.97
CA GLU A 45 -3.84 -14.86 -4.65
C GLU A 45 -2.64 -13.93 -4.59
N VAL A 46 -2.54 -13.13 -3.52
CA VAL A 46 -1.34 -12.35 -3.22
C VAL A 46 -0.30 -13.30 -2.66
N THR A 47 0.78 -13.51 -3.41
CA THR A 47 1.85 -14.45 -3.08
C THR A 47 2.97 -13.83 -2.27
N THR A 48 3.20 -12.52 -2.45
CA THR A 48 4.18 -11.74 -1.70
C THR A 48 3.64 -10.34 -1.50
N PHE A 49 3.91 -9.76 -0.33
CA PHE A 49 3.62 -8.37 -0.05
C PHE A 49 4.67 -7.82 0.93
N THR A 50 5.26 -6.68 0.59
CA THR A 50 6.11 -5.92 1.48
C THR A 50 5.99 -4.46 1.12
N TRP A 51 5.78 -3.62 2.12
CA TRP A 51 5.75 -2.17 1.96
C TRP A 51 6.67 -1.53 3.00
N PHE A 52 7.70 -0.85 2.51
CA PHE A 52 8.58 -0.01 3.31
C PHE A 52 8.18 1.46 3.11
N ASN A 53 7.80 2.12 4.20
CA ASN A 53 7.39 3.52 4.23
C ASN A 53 8.33 4.32 5.13
N SER A 54 9.07 5.24 4.54
CA SER A 54 10.10 6.02 5.22
C SER A 54 9.53 7.33 5.73
N THR A 55 9.96 7.74 6.92
CA THR A 55 9.41 8.94 7.59
C THR A 55 9.98 10.24 7.04
N HIS A 56 11.12 10.18 6.36
CA HIS A 56 11.86 11.35 5.89
C HIS A 56 12.33 11.17 4.44
N ASN A 57 11.60 10.42 3.62
CA ASN A 57 11.97 10.25 2.22
C ASN A 57 11.79 11.54 1.41
N LEU A 58 12.39 11.56 0.22
CA LEU A 58 12.11 12.54 -0.80
C LEU A 58 10.64 12.43 -1.26
N ASP A 59 9.84 13.44 -0.97
CA ASP A 59 8.48 13.59 -1.50
C ASP A 59 8.55 14.04 -2.97
N CYS A 60 8.61 13.06 -3.87
CA CYS A 60 8.61 13.30 -5.31
C CYS A 60 7.21 13.38 -5.92
N VAL A 61 6.17 13.04 -5.16
CA VAL A 61 4.77 13.26 -5.56
C VAL A 61 4.51 14.75 -5.63
N ASN A 62 4.77 15.46 -4.52
CA ASN A 62 4.51 16.89 -4.42
C ASN A 62 5.75 17.74 -4.76
N GLN A 63 6.94 17.12 -4.86
CA GLN A 63 8.22 17.76 -5.15
C GLN A 63 8.54 18.93 -4.20
N VAL A 64 8.18 18.77 -2.92
CA VAL A 64 8.40 19.81 -1.90
C VAL A 64 9.81 19.68 -1.34
N ASN A 65 10.55 20.79 -1.32
CA ASN A 65 11.93 20.89 -0.78
C ASN A 65 12.92 19.87 -1.38
N VAL A 66 12.70 19.44 -2.62
CA VAL A 66 13.60 18.48 -3.29
C VAL A 66 14.93 19.17 -3.62
N PRO A 67 16.07 18.69 -3.08
CA PRO A 67 17.36 19.27 -3.38
C PRO A 67 17.79 18.91 -4.81
N ASN A 68 18.65 19.76 -5.38
CA ASN A 68 19.45 19.36 -6.52
C ASN A 68 20.65 18.53 -6.03
N VAL A 69 20.96 17.47 -6.75
CA VAL A 69 22.07 16.56 -6.46
C VAL A 69 23.09 16.54 -7.58
N CYS A 70 24.23 15.94 -7.29
CA CYS A 70 25.21 15.54 -8.28
C CYS A 70 25.29 14.02 -8.35
N VAL A 71 25.51 13.50 -9.55
CA VAL A 71 25.55 12.06 -9.83
C VAL A 71 26.69 11.71 -10.77
N ASN A 72 27.16 10.48 -10.64
CA ASN A 72 28.02 9.83 -11.63
C ASN A 72 27.26 8.68 -12.29
N SER A 73 27.51 8.47 -13.58
CA SER A 73 26.98 7.32 -14.30
C SER A 73 27.94 6.15 -14.18
N THR A 74 27.43 4.99 -13.77
CA THR A 74 28.17 3.73 -13.69
C THR A 74 27.51 2.67 -14.55
N SER A 75 28.17 1.52 -14.74
CA SER A 75 27.56 0.36 -15.42
C SER A 75 26.28 -0.13 -14.73
N ASP A 76 26.15 0.14 -13.42
CA ASP A 76 25.06 -0.35 -12.57
C ASP A 76 24.00 0.73 -12.31
N GLY A 77 24.12 1.90 -12.95
CA GLY A 77 23.18 3.02 -12.82
C GLY A 77 23.81 4.29 -12.26
N LEU A 78 22.95 5.21 -11.80
CA LEU A 78 23.39 6.48 -11.21
C LEU A 78 23.80 6.26 -9.75
N VAL A 79 24.92 6.87 -9.37
CA VAL A 79 25.40 6.93 -7.98
C VAL A 79 25.53 8.38 -7.54
N GLY A 80 25.16 8.68 -6.29
CA GLY A 80 25.32 10.02 -5.73
C GLY A 80 26.79 10.33 -5.51
N CYS A 81 27.19 11.57 -5.82
CA CYS A 81 28.49 12.10 -5.45
C CYS A 81 28.26 13.42 -4.71
N ASP A 82 28.28 13.38 -3.37
CA ASP A 82 28.59 14.60 -2.63
C ASP A 82 30.11 14.67 -2.50
N GLY A 83 30.70 15.84 -2.22
CA GLY A 83 32.15 16.04 -2.26
C GLY A 83 33.01 15.09 -1.39
N ASN A 84 32.41 14.18 -0.61
CA ASN A 84 33.09 13.10 0.09
C ASN A 84 33.35 11.86 -0.79
N LEU A 85 32.64 11.70 -1.91
CA LEU A 85 32.68 10.51 -2.78
C LEU A 85 33.47 10.71 -4.09
N GLY A 86 34.04 11.90 -4.31
CA GLY A 86 34.88 12.22 -5.48
C GLY A 86 34.26 13.27 -6.41
N PRO A 87 34.92 13.57 -7.55
CA PRO A 87 34.40 14.51 -8.54
C PRO A 87 33.11 13.98 -9.17
N CYS A 88 32.23 14.91 -9.53
CA CYS A 88 30.93 14.63 -10.15
C CYS A 88 30.95 14.92 -11.65
N ASP A 89 30.36 14.01 -12.43
CA ASP A 89 30.17 14.15 -13.87
C ASP A 89 29.03 15.13 -14.17
N GLU A 90 27.94 15.05 -13.40
CA GLU A 90 26.76 15.88 -13.57
C GLU A 90 26.24 16.42 -12.24
N CYS A 91 25.80 17.67 -12.23
CA CYS A 91 25.32 18.39 -11.05
C CYS A 91 24.09 19.23 -11.37
N GLY A 92 23.31 19.57 -10.33
CA GLY A 92 22.15 20.44 -10.48
C GLY A 92 20.89 19.68 -10.92
N ILE A 93 20.90 18.34 -10.83
CA ILE A 93 19.76 17.51 -11.21
C ILE A 93 18.80 17.45 -10.04
N ASN A 94 17.51 17.70 -10.28
CA ASN A 94 16.48 17.53 -9.26
C ASN A 94 16.51 16.09 -8.72
N GLY A 95 16.62 15.93 -7.39
CA GLY A 95 16.79 14.62 -6.75
C GLY A 95 15.74 13.59 -7.13
N CYS A 96 14.50 14.00 -7.39
CA CYS A 96 13.42 13.10 -7.78
C CYS A 96 13.64 12.48 -9.17
N TYR A 97 14.38 13.12 -10.06
CA TYR A 97 14.62 12.61 -11.40
C TYR A 97 15.75 11.58 -11.46
N THR A 98 16.50 11.42 -10.38
CA THR A 98 17.71 10.60 -10.37
C THR A 98 17.44 9.13 -10.06
N GLY A 99 16.39 8.81 -9.31
CA GLY A 99 16.12 7.44 -8.86
C GLY A 99 17.27 6.84 -8.05
N LEU A 100 18.06 7.68 -7.36
CA LEU A 100 19.21 7.21 -6.59
C LEU A 100 18.76 6.23 -5.49
N PRO A 101 19.46 5.09 -5.32
CA PRO A 101 19.14 4.13 -4.27
C PRO A 101 19.42 4.70 -2.87
N LEU A 102 20.41 5.59 -2.76
CA LEU A 102 20.68 6.38 -1.56
C LEU A 102 20.18 7.81 -1.79
N GLN A 103 19.25 8.24 -0.94
CA GLN A 103 18.74 9.60 -1.00
C GLN A 103 19.78 10.60 -0.47
N PRO A 104 19.63 11.90 -0.80
CA PRO A 104 20.56 12.94 -0.39
C PRO A 104 20.65 13.04 1.13
N ALA A 105 21.77 13.56 1.64
CA ALA A 105 21.96 13.78 3.07
C ALA A 105 20.79 14.58 3.67
N GLY A 106 20.27 14.09 4.81
CA GLY A 106 19.09 14.66 5.46
C GLY A 106 17.77 14.00 5.06
N PHE A 107 17.76 13.11 4.07
CA PHE A 107 16.61 12.27 3.71
C PHE A 107 16.82 10.83 4.16
N GLY A 108 15.70 10.16 4.44
CA GLY A 108 15.63 8.75 4.77
C GLY A 108 15.80 7.86 3.52
N PRO A 109 15.79 6.53 3.70
CA PRO A 109 15.73 5.60 2.58
C PRO A 109 14.49 5.83 1.68
N PRO A 110 14.54 5.42 0.40
CA PRO A 110 13.38 5.42 -0.49
C PRO A 110 12.20 4.62 0.06
N ASP A 111 10.97 5.04 -0.24
CA ASP A 111 9.80 4.17 -0.04
C ASP A 111 9.86 3.04 -1.06
N ASP A 112 9.40 1.86 -0.68
CA ASP A 112 9.46 0.68 -1.54
C ASP A 112 8.24 -0.22 -1.32
N VAL A 113 7.69 -0.77 -2.38
CA VAL A 113 6.53 -1.66 -2.31
C VAL A 113 6.68 -2.80 -3.29
N LYS A 114 6.39 -4.02 -2.84
CA LYS A 114 6.47 -5.25 -3.63
C LYS A 114 5.20 -6.05 -3.41
N ILE A 115 4.52 -6.39 -4.50
CA ILE A 115 3.28 -7.16 -4.49
C ILE A 115 3.40 -8.23 -5.56
N GLY A 116 3.29 -9.49 -5.18
CA GLY A 116 3.19 -10.62 -6.09
C GLY A 116 1.75 -11.12 -6.15
N ILE A 117 1.21 -11.35 -7.34
CA ILE A 117 -0.10 -11.98 -7.55
C ILE A 117 0.08 -13.17 -8.49
N ASN A 118 -0.52 -14.31 -8.18
CA ASN A 118 -0.39 -15.58 -8.92
C ASN A 118 -1.06 -15.57 -10.32
N THR A 119 -0.78 -14.60 -11.17
CA THR A 119 -1.40 -14.50 -12.49
C THR A 119 -0.61 -15.22 -13.58
N PRO A 120 -1.29 -15.74 -14.63
CA PRO A 120 -0.61 -16.39 -15.74
C PRO A 120 0.36 -15.43 -16.46
N GLY A 121 1.59 -15.88 -16.71
CA GLY A 121 2.60 -15.17 -17.50
C GLY A 121 3.80 -14.64 -16.70
N GLU A 122 4.70 -13.94 -17.38
CA GLU A 122 5.93 -13.34 -16.80
C GLU A 122 5.66 -12.11 -15.92
N TYR A 123 4.41 -11.70 -15.90
CA TYR A 123 3.97 -10.51 -15.21
C TYR A 123 3.14 -11.02 -14.00
N ASN A 124 3.79 -11.26 -12.88
CA ASN A 124 3.15 -11.70 -11.63
C ASN A 124 3.65 -10.87 -10.43
N ARG A 125 4.41 -9.81 -10.71
CA ARG A 125 5.09 -8.97 -9.73
C ARG A 125 4.86 -7.50 -10.05
N CYS A 126 4.56 -6.74 -9.02
CA CYS A 126 4.41 -5.30 -8.98
C CYS A 126 5.45 -4.79 -7.97
N GLU A 127 6.36 -3.93 -8.42
CA GLU A 127 7.37 -3.31 -7.57
C GLU A 127 7.55 -1.86 -7.96
N GLN A 128 7.56 -0.97 -6.97
CA GLN A 128 7.84 0.44 -7.13
C GLN A 128 8.70 0.94 -5.97
N THR A 129 9.61 1.86 -6.27
CA THR A 129 10.46 2.52 -5.28
C THR A 129 10.37 4.03 -5.52
N ASN A 130 10.31 4.87 -4.49
CA ASN A 130 10.28 6.33 -4.66
C ASN A 130 11.53 7.00 -4.05
N PRO A 131 12.35 7.73 -4.84
CA PRO A 131 12.15 8.05 -6.27
C PRO A 131 12.45 6.88 -7.22
N ALA A 132 11.66 6.73 -8.29
CA ALA A 132 11.94 5.81 -9.39
C ALA A 132 12.21 6.58 -10.69
N GLY A 133 13.46 7.02 -10.88
CA GLY A 133 13.95 7.66 -12.10
C GLY A 133 12.98 8.69 -12.71
N PHE A 134 13.09 8.94 -14.02
CA PHE A 134 12.42 10.09 -14.66
C PHE A 134 10.88 10.03 -14.76
N ARG A 135 10.18 9.01 -14.23
CA ARG A 135 8.76 8.78 -14.59
C ARG A 135 7.82 8.22 -13.53
N ARG A 136 8.29 7.85 -12.33
CA ARG A 136 7.41 7.24 -11.31
C ARG A 136 7.72 7.82 -9.94
N TYR A 137 6.75 8.54 -9.39
CA TYR A 137 6.87 9.24 -8.11
C TYR A 137 5.81 8.81 -7.09
N ASP A 138 5.03 7.77 -7.41
CA ASP A 138 3.77 7.45 -6.74
C ASP A 138 3.94 6.29 -5.75
N VAL A 139 4.85 6.35 -4.78
CA VAL A 139 4.86 5.39 -3.64
C VAL A 139 4.51 6.07 -2.32
N GLY A 140 4.68 7.40 -2.26
CA GLY A 140 4.35 8.20 -1.09
C GLY A 140 2.84 8.31 -0.81
N ASN A 141 2.49 8.49 0.46
CA ASN A 141 1.10 8.53 0.96
C ASN A 141 0.32 7.22 0.81
N GLY A 142 1.03 6.09 0.77
CA GLY A 142 0.45 4.75 0.72
C GLY A 142 -0.17 4.39 -0.62
N VAL A 143 -0.16 5.28 -1.61
CA VAL A 143 -0.70 5.02 -2.95
C VAL A 143 0.40 4.52 -3.87
N VAL A 144 0.15 3.44 -4.58
CA VAL A 144 1.08 2.87 -5.57
C VAL A 144 0.34 2.55 -6.85
N PHE A 145 0.94 2.86 -8.00
CA PHE A 145 0.45 2.42 -9.31
C PHE A 145 1.52 1.60 -10.04
N CYS A 146 1.36 0.27 -10.01
CA CYS A 146 2.14 -0.60 -10.87
C CYS A 146 1.52 -0.68 -12.25
N ALA A 147 1.99 0.19 -13.15
CA ALA A 147 1.64 0.17 -14.58
C ALA A 147 2.75 -0.54 -15.38
N GLY A 148 2.55 -1.82 -15.66
CA GLY A 148 3.21 -2.53 -16.76
C GLY A 148 2.22 -2.79 -17.89
N VAL A 149 2.68 -3.16 -19.08
CA VAL A 149 1.81 -3.51 -20.22
C VAL A 149 0.77 -4.61 -19.90
N ALA A 150 0.96 -5.38 -18.82
CA ALA A 150 0.13 -6.56 -18.49
C ALA A 150 -0.89 -6.41 -17.35
N TYR A 151 -0.77 -5.45 -16.43
CA TYR A 151 -1.78 -5.20 -15.36
C TYR A 151 -1.62 -3.84 -14.72
N ARG A 152 -2.70 -3.43 -14.07
CA ARG A 152 -2.75 -2.34 -13.12
C ARG A 152 -2.99 -2.93 -11.74
N VAL A 153 -1.95 -2.93 -10.93
CA VAL A 153 -2.07 -3.18 -9.49
C VAL A 153 -1.93 -1.81 -8.83
N SER A 154 -2.90 -1.46 -7.98
CA SER A 154 -2.77 -0.31 -7.11
C SER A 154 -2.82 -0.74 -5.65
N PHE A 155 -2.04 -0.08 -4.81
CA PHE A 155 -2.08 -0.26 -3.36
C PHE A 155 -2.42 1.06 -2.70
N ILE A 156 -3.22 1.02 -1.64
CA ILE A 156 -3.49 2.14 -0.73
C ILE A 156 -3.34 1.62 0.69
N GLY A 157 -2.47 2.21 1.50
CA GLY A 157 -2.26 1.76 2.89
C GLY A 157 -1.94 2.88 3.88
N ASP A 158 -2.17 2.58 5.15
CA ASP A 158 -1.75 3.42 6.27
C ASP A 158 -0.80 2.61 7.17
N SER A 159 0.42 3.10 7.33
CA SER A 159 1.46 2.50 8.19
C SER A 159 1.67 3.28 9.49
N ASN A 160 0.76 4.16 9.88
CA ASN A 160 0.89 4.88 11.16
C ASN A 160 0.56 3.93 12.33
N PRO A 161 1.30 3.99 13.44
CA PRO A 161 0.98 3.17 14.60
C PRO A 161 -0.35 3.61 15.21
N HIS A 162 -1.28 2.67 15.40
CA HIS A 162 -2.57 2.96 16.02
C HIS A 162 -2.46 2.85 17.55
N SER A 163 -2.92 3.88 18.26
CA SER A 163 -2.85 3.92 19.74
C SER A 163 -3.73 2.88 20.44
N ASP A 164 -4.72 2.34 19.74
CA ASP A 164 -5.65 1.32 20.23
C ASP A 164 -5.18 -0.12 19.93
N GLY A 165 -4.03 -0.28 19.27
CA GLY A 165 -3.48 -1.58 18.88
C GLY A 165 -4.22 -2.26 17.74
N SER A 166 -5.12 -1.56 17.04
CA SER A 166 -5.72 -2.09 15.82
C SER A 166 -4.67 -2.27 14.71
N PRO A 167 -4.81 -3.28 13.83
CA PRO A 167 -3.85 -3.52 12.76
C PRO A 167 -3.86 -2.37 11.75
N ASN A 168 -2.71 -2.18 11.11
CA ASN A 168 -2.61 -1.33 9.93
C ASN A 168 -3.44 -1.93 8.79
N LYS A 169 -3.99 -1.09 7.91
CA LYS A 169 -4.88 -1.53 6.83
C LYS A 169 -4.27 -1.23 5.47
N GLY A 170 -4.35 -2.20 4.57
CA GLY A 170 -3.97 -2.08 3.18
C GLY A 170 -5.14 -2.43 2.26
N THR A 171 -5.22 -1.78 1.11
CA THR A 171 -6.16 -2.14 0.04
C THR A 171 -5.40 -2.35 -1.25
N ILE A 172 -5.55 -3.53 -1.86
CA ILE A 172 -5.07 -3.82 -3.21
C ILE A 172 -6.23 -3.70 -4.17
N TYR A 173 -6.03 -2.96 -5.26
CA TYR A 173 -6.88 -2.94 -6.45
C TYR A 173 -6.18 -3.69 -7.57
N TYR A 174 -6.90 -4.59 -8.22
CA TYR A 174 -6.35 -5.41 -9.28
C TYR A 174 -7.21 -5.35 -10.54
N GLU A 175 -6.62 -4.80 -11.60
CA GLU A 175 -7.21 -4.67 -12.93
C GLU A 175 -6.21 -5.23 -13.96
N PRO A 176 -6.23 -6.55 -14.22
CA PRO A 176 -5.39 -7.15 -15.25
C PRO A 176 -5.65 -6.52 -16.62
N ASN A 177 -4.60 -6.31 -17.42
CA ASN A 177 -4.77 -6.01 -18.85
C ASN A 177 -4.99 -7.30 -19.66
N TYR A 178 -4.82 -8.47 -19.03
CA TYR A 178 -5.09 -9.77 -19.63
C TYR A 178 -6.59 -10.05 -19.73
N GLU A 179 -6.97 -10.79 -20.76
CA GLU A 179 -8.34 -11.21 -21.04
C GLU A 179 -8.36 -12.73 -21.25
N TRP A 180 -9.45 -13.37 -20.84
CA TRP A 180 -9.59 -14.83 -20.94
C TRP A 180 -10.63 -15.19 -21.99
N THR A 181 -10.35 -16.22 -22.79
CA THR A 181 -11.31 -16.73 -23.76
C THR A 181 -12.27 -17.70 -23.07
N CYS A 182 -13.57 -17.40 -23.19
CA CYS A 182 -14.66 -18.25 -22.72
C CYS A 182 -14.85 -19.46 -23.65
N THR A 183 -15.52 -20.50 -23.15
CA THR A 183 -15.78 -21.74 -23.89
C THR A 183 -16.71 -21.55 -25.11
N ASN A 184 -17.52 -20.50 -25.13
CA ASN A 184 -18.37 -20.10 -26.26
C ASN A 184 -17.64 -19.19 -27.29
N GLY A 185 -16.37 -18.87 -27.06
CA GLY A 185 -15.55 -18.00 -27.90
C GLY A 185 -15.63 -16.50 -27.58
N SER A 186 -16.46 -16.07 -26.63
CA SER A 186 -16.42 -14.68 -26.12
C SER A 186 -15.16 -14.43 -25.29
N VAL A 187 -14.88 -13.18 -24.98
CA VAL A 187 -13.73 -12.76 -24.19
C VAL A 187 -14.21 -12.11 -22.90
N ILE A 188 -13.66 -12.52 -21.75
CA ILE A 188 -13.94 -11.95 -20.43
C ILE A 188 -12.74 -11.20 -19.87
N LYS A 189 -13.00 -10.05 -19.26
CA LYS A 189 -12.02 -9.27 -18.50
C LYS A 189 -12.58 -8.96 -17.13
N GLY A 190 -11.80 -9.20 -16.07
CA GLY A 190 -12.22 -9.01 -14.68
C GLY A 190 -11.43 -7.92 -13.96
N SER A 191 -11.98 -7.44 -12.84
CA SER A 191 -11.25 -6.65 -11.85
C SER A 191 -11.72 -6.94 -10.42
N GLY A 192 -10.90 -6.63 -9.44
CA GLY A 192 -11.16 -6.91 -8.03
C GLY A 192 -10.43 -5.96 -7.09
N SER A 193 -10.80 -6.04 -5.82
CA SER A 193 -10.07 -5.36 -4.75
C SER A 193 -10.21 -6.08 -3.42
N LEU A 194 -9.19 -5.99 -2.59
CA LEU A 194 -9.14 -6.61 -1.26
C LEU A 194 -8.60 -5.61 -0.25
N GLU A 195 -9.35 -5.38 0.83
CA GLU A 195 -8.83 -4.74 2.05
C GLU A 195 -8.35 -5.85 3.00
N PHE A 196 -7.18 -5.66 3.62
CA PHE A 196 -6.53 -6.63 4.48
C PHE A 196 -5.75 -5.97 5.61
N ASP A 197 -5.47 -6.74 6.65
CA ASP A 197 -4.65 -6.33 7.78
C ASP A 197 -3.17 -6.45 7.42
N MET A 198 -2.37 -5.50 7.90
CA MET A 198 -0.92 -5.49 7.76
C MET A 198 -0.27 -5.53 9.14
N ASP A 199 0.80 -6.29 9.25
CA ASP A 199 1.70 -6.23 10.40
C ASP A 199 2.87 -5.29 10.06
N CYS A 200 2.97 -4.17 10.77
CA CYS A 200 3.97 -3.14 10.54
C CYS A 200 4.95 -3.07 11.72
N SER A 201 6.23 -3.23 11.40
CA SER A 201 7.34 -3.01 12.34
C SER A 201 8.01 -1.67 12.09
N TYR A 202 8.56 -1.07 13.15
CA TYR A 202 9.16 0.27 13.08
C TYR A 202 10.62 0.23 13.52
N ASP A 203 11.51 0.83 12.74
CA ASP A 203 12.92 0.96 13.10
C ASP A 203 13.18 2.17 14.01
N SER A 204 14.45 2.41 14.39
CA SER A 204 14.83 3.55 15.24
C SER A 204 14.60 4.93 14.59
N GLY A 205 14.46 4.98 13.26
CA GLY A 205 14.06 6.16 12.49
C GLY A 205 12.55 6.29 12.34
N ASN A 206 11.76 5.42 12.99
CA ASN A 206 10.32 5.27 12.84
C ASN A 206 9.87 4.89 11.42
N ASN A 207 10.76 4.39 10.57
CA ASN A 207 10.36 3.88 9.25
C ASN A 207 9.57 2.59 9.45
N ALA A 208 8.48 2.45 8.71
CA ALA A 208 7.60 1.30 8.80
C ALA A 208 7.96 0.25 7.75
N THR A 209 8.02 -1.02 8.17
CA THR A 209 8.04 -2.17 7.26
C THR A 209 6.78 -3.00 7.52
N CYS A 210 5.87 -2.99 6.55
CA CYS A 210 4.58 -3.65 6.61
C CYS A 210 4.56 -4.91 5.73
N VAL A 211 4.03 -5.99 6.30
CA VAL A 211 3.88 -7.30 5.64
C VAL A 211 2.48 -7.87 5.85
N ILE A 212 2.15 -8.93 5.12
CA ILE A 212 0.96 -9.74 5.42
C ILE A 212 1.21 -10.49 6.75
N PRO A 213 0.26 -10.48 7.70
CA PRO A 213 0.38 -11.24 8.94
C PRO A 213 0.64 -12.73 8.70
N GLU A 214 1.45 -13.35 9.55
CA GLU A 214 1.78 -14.76 9.41
C GLU A 214 0.52 -15.64 9.48
N GLY A 215 0.34 -16.51 8.47
CA GLY A 215 -0.80 -17.42 8.38
C GLY A 215 -1.99 -16.89 7.58
N ASP A 216 -1.99 -15.61 7.21
CA ASP A 216 -3.02 -15.03 6.36
C ASP A 216 -2.79 -15.41 4.88
N ASN A 217 -3.89 -15.76 4.20
CA ASN A 217 -3.90 -15.94 2.75
C ASN A 217 -4.87 -14.94 2.12
N LEU A 218 -4.35 -14.13 1.21
CA LEU A 218 -5.08 -13.02 0.62
C LEU A 218 -5.54 -13.39 -0.78
N VAL A 219 -6.85 -13.61 -0.92
CA VAL A 219 -7.51 -13.83 -2.20
C VAL A 219 -8.25 -12.56 -2.61
N ILE A 220 -7.87 -11.99 -3.76
CA ILE A 220 -8.56 -10.84 -4.32
C ILE A 220 -9.85 -11.33 -4.99
N PRO A 221 -11.04 -10.96 -4.48
CA PRO A 221 -12.28 -11.39 -5.08
C PRO A 221 -12.48 -10.72 -6.44
N LEU A 222 -13.02 -11.46 -7.41
CA LEU A 222 -13.56 -10.87 -8.63
C LEU A 222 -14.78 -10.03 -8.26
N LEU A 223 -14.75 -8.72 -8.52
CA LEU A 223 -15.82 -7.79 -8.16
C LEU A 223 -16.58 -7.25 -9.36
N SER A 224 -15.94 -7.20 -10.53
CA SER A 224 -16.61 -6.85 -11.78
C SER A 224 -15.96 -7.57 -12.96
N TYR A 225 -16.73 -7.76 -14.02
CA TYR A 225 -16.21 -8.24 -15.30
C TYR A 225 -16.99 -7.67 -16.47
N THR A 226 -16.38 -7.70 -17.65
CA THR A 226 -17.01 -7.41 -18.95
C THR A 226 -16.82 -8.60 -19.88
N ILE A 227 -17.84 -8.92 -20.69
CA ILE A 227 -17.78 -9.95 -21.73
C ILE A 227 -18.00 -9.29 -23.08
N THR A 228 -17.16 -9.61 -24.07
CA THR A 228 -17.25 -9.13 -25.46
C THR A 228 -17.27 -10.28 -26.46
#